data_AF-A0A966ZCW3-F1
#
_entry.id   AF-A0A966ZCW3-F1
#
_cell.length_a   1.000
_cell.length_b   1.000
_cell.length_c   1.000
_cell.angle_alpha   90.00
_cell.angle_beta   90.00
_cell.angle_gamma   90.00
#
_symmetry.space_group_name_H-M   'P 1'
#
loop_
_entity.id
_entity.type
_entity.pdbx_description
1 polymer ?
#
loop_
_entity_poly.entity_id
_entity_poly.type
_entity_poly.pdbx_seq_one_letter_code
_entity_poly.pdbx_strand_id
1 'polypeptide(L)'
;MKQMQIEYFARAVHGGHRVRKLDSGIFEVDWPTGSIQYPSVRKTLTAITSRNPQPGPSVPDPKIGFARYFKIGRTSVPSMDTLVLFKSPSRSSTRGIDLVRRGHEVAKLFYAGFARSCVNYGYDPEDVLQEVYKGILIRNKGTCPFDASKSTFGHYVHLIIKCVLANYHRKWDRVTQSERLGIHDADGDLVDVAASAVCPHESTEKAETSLLLDRMISYAVRNTQHKQTPEALTREIAEKMAMGYRKSDIEAFYRGTYRPFMVEQAISAVKDAAQHFRGQLTHSY
;
A
#
# COMPACT_ATOMS: atom_id res chain seq x y z
N MET A 1 46.83 -31.69 0.00
CA MET A 1 45.79 -30.81 -0.59
C MET A 1 46.08 -29.39 -0.15
N LYS A 2 46.34 -28.43 -1.05
CA LYS A 2 46.50 -27.02 -0.66
C LYS A 2 45.14 -26.47 -0.24
N GLN A 3 45.00 -26.06 1.00
CA GLN A 3 43.78 -25.35 1.44
C GLN A 3 43.66 -24.06 0.63
N MET A 4 42.49 -23.86 0.05
CA MET A 4 42.20 -22.72 -0.81
C MET A 4 42.01 -21.50 0.10
N GLN A 5 42.99 -20.59 0.12
CA GLN A 5 42.90 -19.37 0.90
C GLN A 5 41.77 -18.49 0.35
N ILE A 6 40.77 -18.22 1.18
CA ILE A 6 39.65 -17.35 0.82
C ILE A 6 40.10 -15.90 0.99
N GLU A 7 40.05 -15.15 -0.10
CA GLU A 7 40.35 -13.73 -0.11
C GLU A 7 39.06 -12.92 0.07
N TYR A 8 39.17 -11.84 0.84
CA TYR A 8 38.09 -10.91 1.10
C TYR A 8 38.50 -9.52 0.62
N PHE A 9 37.53 -8.70 0.24
CA PHE A 9 37.77 -7.32 -0.16
C PHE A 9 36.86 -6.39 0.64
N ALA A 10 37.44 -5.29 1.14
CA ALA A 10 36.70 -4.22 1.78
C ALA A 10 35.78 -3.50 0.78
N ARG A 11 34.86 -2.67 1.28
CA ARG A 11 33.99 -1.86 0.42
C ARG A 11 34.80 -0.80 -0.33
N ALA A 12 34.39 -0.50 -1.56
CA ALA A 12 35.03 0.52 -2.40
C ALA A 12 35.09 1.91 -1.72
N VAL A 13 34.06 2.29 -0.97
CA VAL A 13 34.02 3.55 -0.18
C VAL A 13 35.09 3.64 0.91
N HIS A 14 35.72 2.51 1.27
CA HIS A 14 36.81 2.42 2.23
C HIS A 14 38.08 1.86 1.57
N GLY A 15 38.30 2.20 0.29
CA GLY A 15 39.54 1.88 -0.43
C GLY A 15 39.60 0.48 -1.06
N GLY A 16 38.63 -0.39 -0.80
CA GLY A 16 38.60 -1.71 -1.45
C GLY A 16 39.77 -2.64 -1.06
N HIS A 17 40.40 -2.40 0.09
CA HIS A 17 41.56 -3.15 0.57
C HIS A 17 41.33 -4.67 0.54
N ARG A 18 42.36 -5.41 0.10
CA ARG A 18 42.38 -6.87 0.14
C ARG A 18 42.62 -7.32 1.58
N VAL A 19 41.86 -8.31 2.00
CA VAL A 19 41.88 -8.88 3.35
C VAL A 19 42.02 -10.40 3.24
N ARG A 20 43.10 -10.94 3.81
CA ARG A 20 43.37 -12.37 3.87
C ARG A 20 43.10 -12.86 5.30
N LYS A 21 42.35 -13.95 5.41
CA LYS A 21 42.14 -14.63 6.70
C LYS A 21 43.16 -15.75 6.81
N LEU A 22 44.07 -15.63 7.76
CA LEU A 22 45.08 -16.67 8.05
C LEU A 22 44.45 -17.77 8.92
N ASP A 23 45.03 -18.96 8.89
CA ASP A 23 44.53 -20.14 9.64
C ASP A 23 44.56 -19.91 11.16
N SER A 24 45.44 -19.03 11.63
CA SER A 24 45.51 -18.57 13.02
C SER A 24 44.34 -17.70 13.48
N GLY A 25 43.41 -17.36 12.58
CA GLY A 25 42.31 -16.42 12.86
C GLY A 25 42.71 -14.95 12.80
N ILE A 26 43.97 -14.66 12.45
CA ILE A 26 44.49 -13.32 12.20
C ILE A 26 44.05 -12.86 10.80
N PHE A 27 43.78 -11.56 10.67
CA PHE A 27 43.39 -10.93 9.41
C PHE A 27 44.49 -10.02 8.93
N GLU A 28 45.01 -10.28 7.73
CA GLU A 28 46.01 -9.44 7.08
C GLU A 28 45.32 -8.53 6.06
N VAL A 29 45.52 -7.21 6.18
CA VAL A 29 44.97 -6.22 5.26
C VAL A 29 46.11 -5.58 4.49
N ASP A 30 45.99 -5.55 3.16
CA ASP A 30 46.96 -4.90 2.28
C ASP A 30 46.62 -3.38 2.20
N TRP A 31 47.37 -2.56 2.94
CA TRP A 31 47.28 -1.10 2.89
C TRP A 31 48.27 -0.52 1.87
N PRO A 32 48.07 0.73 1.40
CA PRO A 32 49.05 1.40 0.54
C PRO A 32 50.44 1.53 1.19
N THR A 33 50.49 1.59 2.51
CA THR A 33 51.73 1.67 3.31
C THR A 33 52.38 0.31 3.60
N GLY A 34 51.72 -0.80 3.25
CA GLY A 34 52.16 -2.16 3.53
C GLY A 34 51.08 -3.03 4.17
N SER A 35 51.32 -4.34 4.23
CA SER A 35 50.38 -5.29 4.83
C SER A 35 50.45 -5.25 6.37
N ILE A 36 49.30 -5.18 7.02
CA ILE A 36 49.19 -5.15 8.49
C ILE A 36 48.25 -6.25 8.98
N GLN A 37 48.65 -6.91 10.06
CA GLN A 37 47.90 -7.99 10.69
C GLN A 37 47.08 -7.49 11.88
N TYR A 38 45.83 -7.97 11.94
CA TYR A 38 44.88 -7.66 13.00
C TYR A 38 44.46 -8.95 13.71
N PRO A 39 44.45 -8.98 15.05
CA PRO A 39 44.17 -10.20 15.81
C PRO A 39 42.69 -10.59 15.81
N SER A 40 41.79 -9.71 15.36
CA SER A 40 40.36 -10.00 15.30
C SER A 40 39.67 -9.21 14.20
N VAL A 41 38.56 -9.77 13.69
CA VAL A 41 37.66 -9.13 12.73
C VAL A 41 37.29 -7.71 13.15
N ARG A 42 36.99 -7.52 14.44
CA ARG A 42 36.54 -6.22 14.97
C ARG A 42 37.61 -5.16 14.81
N LYS A 43 38.86 -5.48 15.18
CA LYS A 43 39.98 -4.55 14.97
C LYS A 43 40.23 -4.27 13.49
N THR A 44 40.10 -5.27 12.62
CA THR A 44 40.18 -5.08 11.16
C THR A 44 39.12 -4.11 10.66
N LEU A 45 37.85 -4.28 11.08
CA LEU A 45 36.75 -3.41 10.68
C LEU A 45 36.94 -1.99 11.20
N THR A 46 37.34 -1.82 12.46
CA THR A 46 37.64 -0.49 13.03
C THR A 46 38.75 0.20 12.24
N ALA A 47 39.84 -0.51 11.91
CA ALA A 47 40.93 0.06 11.12
C ALA A 47 40.47 0.51 9.73
N ILE A 48 39.74 -0.34 8.99
CA ILE A 48 39.27 -0.03 7.63
C ILE A 48 38.22 1.08 7.63
N THR A 49 37.28 1.07 8.58
CA THR A 49 36.22 2.11 8.67
C THR A 49 36.76 3.46 9.12
N SER A 50 37.74 3.49 10.04
CA SER A 50 38.43 4.72 10.44
C SER A 50 39.48 5.19 9.43
N ARG A 51 39.76 4.39 8.39
CA ARG A 51 40.83 4.62 7.39
C ARG A 51 42.20 4.82 8.03
N ASN A 52 42.42 4.25 9.21
CA ASN A 52 43.66 4.31 9.96
C ASN A 52 44.19 2.89 10.17
N PRO A 53 45.40 2.54 9.69
CA PRO A 53 45.95 1.21 9.87
C PRO A 53 46.18 0.82 11.33
N GLN A 54 46.38 1.79 12.24
CA GLN A 54 46.52 1.57 13.68
C GLN A 54 45.55 2.48 14.45
N PRO A 55 44.26 2.12 14.55
CA PRO A 55 43.29 2.93 15.28
C PRO A 55 43.61 2.94 16.77
N GLY A 56 43.52 4.11 17.41
CA GLY A 56 43.65 4.25 18.86
C GLY A 56 42.52 3.55 19.64
N PRO A 57 42.69 3.33 20.94
CA PRO A 57 41.72 2.60 21.78
C PRO A 57 40.35 3.31 21.91
N SER A 58 40.28 4.60 21.60
CA SER A 58 39.07 5.43 21.71
C SER A 58 38.14 5.38 20.48
N VAL A 59 38.52 4.68 19.41
CA VAL A 59 37.71 4.65 18.19
C VAL A 59 36.45 3.78 18.38
N PRO A 60 35.24 4.30 18.11
CA PRO A 60 34.00 3.57 18.32
C PRO A 60 33.87 2.36 17.37
N ASP A 61 33.31 1.25 17.87
CA ASP A 61 33.03 0.06 17.05
C ASP A 61 31.93 0.38 16.03
N PRO A 62 32.15 0.16 14.71
CA PRO A 62 31.13 0.38 13.68
C PRO A 62 29.87 -0.49 13.84
N LYS A 63 29.87 -1.52 14.70
CA LYS A 63 28.73 -2.45 14.92
C LYS A 63 28.24 -3.16 13.64
N ILE A 64 29.07 -3.23 12.59
CA ILE A 64 28.76 -3.94 11.33
C ILE A 64 29.32 -5.38 11.40
N GLY A 65 28.55 -6.38 10.94
CA GLY A 65 29.01 -7.76 10.86
C GLY A 65 29.95 -8.04 9.67
N PHE A 66 30.86 -9.00 9.82
CA PHE A 66 31.87 -9.40 8.82
C PHE A 66 31.28 -9.66 7.43
N ALA A 67 30.31 -10.57 7.33
CA ALA A 67 29.70 -11.00 6.07
C ALA A 67 28.96 -9.86 5.34
N ARG A 68 28.50 -8.84 6.08
CA ARG A 68 27.84 -7.66 5.49
C ARG A 68 28.86 -6.66 4.93
N TYR A 69 30.07 -6.66 5.46
CA TYR A 69 31.08 -5.67 5.13
C TYR A 69 32.03 -6.14 4.03
N PHE A 70 32.53 -7.37 4.13
CA PHE A 70 33.50 -7.92 3.19
C PHE A 70 32.82 -8.68 2.05
N LYS A 71 33.33 -8.49 0.83
CA LYS A 71 32.96 -9.31 -0.33
C LYS A 71 34.00 -10.42 -0.49
N ILE A 72 33.55 -11.65 -0.69
CA ILE A 72 34.44 -12.76 -1.02
C ILE A 72 35.00 -12.51 -2.42
N GLY A 73 36.31 -12.35 -2.51
CA GLY A 73 37.03 -12.29 -3.77
C GLY A 73 37.02 -13.66 -4.40
N ARG A 74 36.50 -13.76 -5.63
CA ARG A 74 36.73 -14.96 -6.44
C ARG A 74 38.14 -14.84 -6.98
N THR A 75 39.04 -15.70 -6.51
CA THR A 75 40.38 -15.87 -7.07
C THR A 75 40.24 -16.06 -8.58
N SER A 76 41.03 -15.31 -9.35
CA SER A 76 40.96 -15.25 -10.81
C SER A 76 41.10 -16.65 -11.41
N VAL A 77 39.97 -17.25 -11.77
CA VAL A 77 39.94 -18.31 -12.77
C VAL A 77 40.50 -17.72 -14.08
N PRO A 78 41.33 -18.46 -14.84
CA PRO A 78 41.92 -17.95 -16.07
C PRO A 78 40.82 -17.44 -16.98
N SER A 79 41.03 -16.23 -17.51
CA SER A 79 40.15 -15.41 -18.34
C SER A 79 39.20 -16.18 -19.27
N MET A 80 38.14 -16.78 -18.71
CA MET A 80 36.91 -16.97 -19.44
C MET A 80 36.27 -15.61 -19.48
N ASP A 81 36.13 -15.07 -20.69
CA ASP A 81 35.47 -13.81 -20.94
C ASP A 81 34.04 -13.90 -20.42
N THR A 82 33.86 -13.50 -19.16
CA THR A 82 32.57 -13.59 -18.45
C THR A 82 31.48 -12.83 -19.20
N LEU A 83 31.84 -11.88 -20.07
CA LEU A 83 30.91 -11.20 -20.96
C LEU A 83 30.24 -12.15 -21.97
N VAL A 84 30.92 -13.22 -22.39
CA VAL A 84 30.38 -14.22 -23.32
C VAL A 84 29.34 -15.11 -22.64
N LEU A 85 29.53 -15.46 -21.36
CA LEU A 85 28.56 -16.27 -20.60
C LEU A 85 27.25 -15.51 -20.32
N PHE A 86 27.31 -14.17 -20.28
CA PHE A 86 26.14 -13.29 -20.12
C PHE A 86 25.63 -12.71 -21.43
N LYS A 87 26.25 -13.04 -22.58
CA LYS A 87 25.73 -12.69 -23.90
C LYS A 87 24.52 -13.57 -24.20
N SER A 88 23.42 -13.25 -23.53
CA SER A 88 22.12 -13.86 -23.79
C SER A 88 21.86 -13.75 -25.29
N PRO A 89 21.48 -14.84 -25.99
CA PRO A 89 21.10 -14.73 -27.39
C PRO A 89 20.04 -13.64 -27.47
N SER A 90 20.28 -12.65 -28.32
CA SER A 90 19.36 -11.54 -28.58
C SER A 90 18.12 -12.11 -29.26
N ARG A 91 17.25 -12.77 -28.47
CA ARG A 91 15.95 -13.22 -28.91
C ARG A 91 15.11 -11.97 -29.06
N SER A 92 14.92 -11.57 -30.32
CA SER A 92 14.05 -10.50 -30.78
C SER A 92 12.56 -10.87 -30.63
N SER A 93 12.18 -11.58 -29.56
CA SER A 93 10.78 -11.66 -29.18
C SER A 93 10.41 -10.35 -28.50
N THR A 94 9.33 -9.73 -28.94
CA THR A 94 8.70 -8.58 -28.28
C THR A 94 8.31 -8.98 -26.86
N ARG A 95 9.23 -8.78 -25.91
CA ARG A 95 8.98 -8.97 -24.48
C ARG A 95 8.07 -7.85 -23.97
N GLY A 96 7.31 -8.16 -22.93
CA GLY A 96 6.37 -7.22 -22.31
C GLY A 96 4.91 -7.49 -22.71
N ILE A 97 4.02 -6.75 -22.05
CA ILE A 97 2.57 -6.81 -22.29
C ILE A 97 2.14 -5.56 -23.03
N ASP A 98 1.53 -5.72 -24.20
CA ASP A 98 0.82 -4.62 -24.86
C ASP A 98 -0.52 -4.35 -24.13
N LEU A 99 -0.55 -3.30 -23.32
CA LEU A 99 -1.74 -2.91 -22.57
C LEU A 99 -2.87 -2.37 -23.45
N VAL A 100 -2.57 -1.86 -24.66
CA VAL A 100 -3.63 -1.39 -25.57
C VAL A 100 -4.49 -2.56 -26.01
N ARG A 101 -3.86 -3.70 -26.30
CA ARG A 101 -4.56 -4.92 -26.70
C ARG A 101 -5.06 -5.74 -25.53
N ARG A 102 -4.26 -5.88 -24.46
CA ARG A 102 -4.49 -6.86 -23.38
C ARG A 102 -4.85 -6.24 -22.03
N GLY A 103 -5.05 -4.92 -21.96
CA GLY A 103 -5.38 -4.23 -20.71
C GLY A 103 -6.67 -4.74 -20.06
N HIS A 104 -7.66 -5.12 -20.87
CA HIS A 104 -8.92 -5.70 -20.40
C HIS A 104 -8.73 -7.07 -19.72
N GLU A 105 -7.79 -7.90 -20.17
CA GLU A 105 -7.48 -9.18 -19.52
C GLU A 105 -6.83 -8.95 -18.14
N VAL A 106 -5.97 -7.94 -18.03
CA VAL A 106 -5.37 -7.53 -16.75
C VAL A 106 -6.45 -7.06 -15.78
N ALA A 107 -7.38 -6.21 -16.23
CA ALA A 107 -8.52 -5.76 -15.43
C ALA A 107 -9.36 -6.96 -14.96
N LYS A 108 -9.67 -7.90 -15.86
CA LYS A 108 -10.44 -9.10 -15.52
C LYS A 108 -9.75 -9.93 -14.42
N LEU A 109 -8.44 -10.14 -14.53
CA LEU A 109 -7.66 -10.86 -13.50
C LEU A 109 -7.62 -10.10 -12.17
N PHE A 110 -7.48 -8.77 -12.22
CA PHE A 110 -7.50 -7.92 -11.04
C PHE A 110 -8.86 -7.98 -10.33
N TYR A 111 -9.96 -7.80 -11.06
CA TYR A 111 -11.30 -7.83 -10.50
C TYR A 111 -11.70 -9.20 -9.96
N ALA A 112 -11.30 -10.28 -10.64
CA ALA A 112 -11.58 -11.64 -10.20
C ALA A 112 -10.85 -12.00 -8.89
N GLY A 113 -9.61 -11.53 -8.71
CA GLY A 113 -8.76 -11.97 -7.58
C GLY A 113 -8.60 -10.97 -6.44
N PHE A 114 -8.67 -9.67 -6.71
CA PHE A 114 -8.10 -8.65 -5.81
C PHE A 114 -9.02 -7.47 -5.50
N ALA A 115 -10.04 -7.19 -6.33
CA ALA A 115 -10.94 -6.06 -6.09
C ALA A 115 -11.65 -6.15 -4.73
N ARG A 116 -12.09 -7.35 -4.32
CA ARG A 116 -12.71 -7.56 -3.00
C ARG A 116 -11.75 -7.18 -1.86
N SER A 117 -10.46 -7.48 -2.02
CA SER A 117 -9.45 -7.10 -1.03
C SER A 117 -9.27 -5.58 -0.98
N CYS A 118 -9.28 -4.90 -2.12
CA CYS A 118 -9.18 -3.45 -2.19
C CYS A 118 -10.33 -2.78 -1.43
N VAL A 119 -11.57 -3.22 -1.70
CA VAL A 119 -12.77 -2.73 -1.01
C VAL A 119 -12.70 -2.98 0.50
N ASN A 120 -12.24 -4.16 0.93
CA ASN A 120 -12.09 -4.47 2.36
C ASN A 120 -11.06 -3.57 3.07
N TYR A 121 -10.04 -3.10 2.34
CA TYR A 121 -9.05 -2.15 2.86
C TYR A 121 -9.47 -0.68 2.70
N GLY A 122 -10.65 -0.41 2.12
CA GLY A 122 -11.12 0.96 1.85
C GLY A 122 -10.44 1.63 0.66
N TYR A 123 -9.83 0.86 -0.24
CA TYR A 123 -9.21 1.39 -1.47
C TYR A 123 -10.22 1.41 -2.61
N ASP A 124 -10.15 2.44 -3.46
CA ASP A 124 -10.81 2.41 -4.76
C ASP A 124 -10.10 1.37 -5.66
N PRO A 125 -10.81 0.31 -6.11
CA PRO A 125 -10.23 -0.68 -7.01
C PRO A 125 -9.70 -0.08 -8.32
N GLU A 126 -10.31 0.98 -8.85
CA GLU A 126 -9.88 1.61 -10.11
C GLU A 126 -8.53 2.32 -9.94
N ASP A 127 -8.32 3.04 -8.83
CA ASP A 127 -7.04 3.68 -8.53
C ASP A 127 -5.90 2.66 -8.41
N VAL A 128 -6.18 1.53 -7.72
CA VAL A 128 -5.21 0.45 -7.59
C VAL A 128 -4.93 -0.20 -8.95
N LEU A 129 -5.95 -0.38 -9.79
CA LEU A 129 -5.79 -0.92 -11.14
C LEU A 129 -4.92 -0.01 -12.02
N GLN A 130 -5.05 1.32 -11.90
CA GLN A 130 -4.16 2.26 -12.59
C GLN A 130 -2.71 2.10 -12.16
N GLU A 131 -2.44 1.92 -10.87
CA GLU A 131 -1.09 1.63 -10.37
C GLU A 131 -0.55 0.28 -10.87
N VAL A 132 -1.43 -0.71 -11.07
CA VAL A 132 -1.06 -1.99 -11.70
C VAL A 132 -0.63 -1.77 -13.15
N TYR A 133 -1.38 -0.99 -13.93
CA TYR A 133 -1.00 -0.66 -15.31
C TYR A 133 0.33 0.08 -15.38
N LYS A 134 0.54 1.09 -14.54
CA LYS A 134 1.85 1.78 -14.42
C LYS A 134 2.95 0.78 -14.07
N GLY A 135 2.71 -0.13 -13.13
CA GLY A 135 3.64 -1.17 -12.73
C GLY A 135 4.02 -2.13 -13.85
N ILE A 136 3.10 -2.44 -14.76
CA ILE A 136 3.38 -3.24 -15.98
C ILE A 136 4.22 -2.42 -16.97
N LEU A 137 3.85 -1.17 -17.25
CA LEU A 137 4.57 -0.31 -18.19
C LEU A 137 6.03 -0.09 -17.78
N ILE A 138 6.29 0.13 -16.49
CA ILE A 138 7.65 0.27 -15.95
C ILE A 138 8.47 -1.00 -16.18
N ARG A 139 7.88 -2.18 -15.98
CA ARG A 139 8.57 -3.48 -16.18
C ARG A 139 8.77 -3.81 -17.65
N ASN A 140 7.82 -3.44 -18.52
CA ASN A 140 7.97 -3.56 -19.96
C ASN A 140 9.21 -2.80 -20.46
N LYS A 141 9.47 -1.60 -19.92
CA LYS A 141 10.63 -0.77 -20.25
C LYS A 141 11.86 -1.05 -19.38
N GLY A 142 11.74 -1.88 -18.35
CA GLY A 142 12.70 -1.99 -17.27
C GLY A 142 13.16 -3.42 -17.00
N THR A 143 13.43 -3.72 -15.74
CA THR A 143 13.91 -5.03 -15.30
C THR A 143 12.77 -6.05 -15.27
N CYS A 144 12.92 -7.13 -16.05
CA CYS A 144 12.00 -8.27 -16.14
C CYS A 144 10.65 -7.98 -16.85
N PRO A 145 10.68 -7.65 -18.16
CA PRO A 145 9.48 -7.61 -18.99
C PRO A 145 8.89 -9.03 -19.11
N PHE A 146 7.58 -9.12 -19.36
CA PHE A 146 6.90 -10.40 -19.57
C PHE A 146 7.56 -11.22 -20.67
N ASP A 147 7.77 -12.51 -20.40
CA ASP A 147 8.33 -13.47 -21.34
C ASP A 147 7.48 -14.76 -21.29
N ALA A 148 6.78 -15.04 -22.38
CA ALA A 148 5.87 -16.18 -22.47
C ALA A 148 6.59 -17.53 -22.32
N SER A 149 7.90 -17.60 -22.56
CA SER A 149 8.66 -18.84 -22.34
C SER A 149 8.99 -19.08 -20.86
N LYS A 150 8.81 -18.08 -19.98
CA LYS A 150 9.18 -18.16 -18.55
C LYS A 150 7.97 -18.30 -17.64
N SER A 151 6.86 -17.66 -17.98
CA SER A 151 5.63 -17.77 -17.20
C SER A 151 4.40 -17.57 -18.07
N THR A 152 3.28 -18.13 -17.62
CA THR A 152 1.97 -17.79 -18.20
C THR A 152 1.62 -16.33 -17.93
N PHE A 153 0.80 -15.73 -18.80
CA PHE A 153 0.37 -14.34 -18.66
C PHE A 153 -0.33 -14.08 -17.32
N GLY A 154 -1.30 -14.93 -16.95
CA GLY A 154 -2.04 -14.77 -15.70
C GLY A 154 -1.14 -14.82 -14.47
N HIS A 155 -0.16 -15.74 -14.44
CA HIS A 155 0.77 -15.84 -13.32
C HIS A 155 1.65 -14.59 -13.18
N TYR A 156 2.16 -14.06 -14.30
CA TYR A 156 2.96 -12.83 -14.30
C TYR A 156 2.16 -11.63 -13.81
N VAL A 157 0.95 -11.44 -14.33
CA VAL A 157 0.06 -10.36 -13.92
C VAL A 157 -0.29 -10.46 -12.44
N HIS A 158 -0.62 -11.67 -11.95
CA HIS A 158 -0.90 -11.91 -10.54
C HIS A 158 0.25 -11.53 -9.61
N LEU A 159 1.48 -11.85 -9.99
CA LEU A 159 2.69 -11.45 -9.24
C LEU A 159 2.84 -9.93 -9.20
N ILE A 160 2.60 -9.25 -10.32
CA ILE A 160 2.67 -7.79 -10.38
C ILE A 160 1.60 -7.16 -9.48
N ILE A 161 0.36 -7.64 -9.55
CA ILE A 161 -0.73 -7.13 -8.71
C ILE A 161 -0.37 -7.25 -7.23
N LYS A 162 0.16 -8.40 -6.79
CA LYS A 162 0.64 -8.57 -5.41
C LYS A 162 1.72 -7.57 -5.02
N CYS A 163 2.72 -7.36 -5.88
CA CYS A 163 3.77 -6.39 -5.61
C CYS A 163 3.23 -4.95 -5.53
N VAL A 164 2.31 -4.59 -6.42
CA VAL A 164 1.69 -3.25 -6.45
C VAL A 164 0.84 -3.03 -5.22
N LEU A 165 -0.03 -3.97 -4.85
CA LEU A 165 -0.85 -3.89 -3.64
C LEU A 165 -0.01 -3.74 -2.37
N ALA A 166 1.06 -4.52 -2.22
CA ALA A 166 1.95 -4.40 -1.06
C ALA A 166 2.63 -3.02 -0.98
N ASN A 167 2.98 -2.43 -2.13
CA ASN A 167 3.53 -1.08 -2.18
C ASN A 167 2.46 -0.02 -1.93
N TYR A 168 1.25 -0.23 -2.47
CA TYR A 168 0.10 0.64 -2.29
C TYR A 168 -0.29 0.73 -0.82
N HIS A 169 -0.38 -0.40 -0.13
CA HIS A 169 -0.64 -0.48 1.31
C HIS A 169 0.37 0.36 2.11
N ARG A 170 1.69 0.18 1.88
CA ARG A 170 2.72 1.01 2.54
C ARG A 170 2.64 2.49 2.19
N LYS A 171 2.21 2.84 0.98
CA LYS A 171 1.99 4.24 0.59
C LYS A 171 0.81 4.79 1.38
N TRP A 172 -0.29 4.06 1.41
CA TRP A 172 -1.51 4.45 2.11
C TRP A 172 -1.30 4.58 3.61
N ASP A 173 -0.62 3.64 4.24
CA ASP A 173 -0.28 3.69 5.66
C ASP A 173 0.56 4.92 5.98
N ARG A 174 1.57 5.24 5.16
CA ARG A 174 2.39 6.44 5.35
C ARG A 174 1.57 7.70 5.22
N VAL A 175 0.69 7.78 4.22
CA VAL A 175 -0.21 8.93 4.01
C VAL A 175 -1.11 9.07 5.24
N THR A 176 -1.80 8.00 5.63
CA THR A 176 -2.71 7.97 6.78
C THR A 176 -2.00 8.29 8.11
N GLN A 177 -0.76 7.83 8.30
CA GLN A 177 0.02 8.09 9.51
C GLN A 177 0.66 9.48 9.53
N SER A 178 1.08 10.00 8.37
CA SER A 178 1.75 11.31 8.26
C SER A 178 0.75 12.46 8.13
N GLU A 179 -0.46 12.20 7.62
CA GLU A 179 -1.57 13.15 7.54
C GLU A 179 -2.34 13.27 8.86
N ARG A 180 -1.99 12.50 9.90
CA ARG A 180 -2.38 12.81 11.29
C ARG A 180 -1.60 14.02 11.81
N LEU A 181 -1.80 15.17 11.16
CA LEU A 181 -1.50 16.47 11.74
C LEU A 181 -2.65 16.78 12.70
N GLY A 182 -2.53 16.32 13.93
CA GLY A 182 -3.37 16.83 15.00
C GLY A 182 -2.77 18.13 15.51
N ILE A 183 -3.50 19.24 15.38
CA ILE A 183 -3.22 20.42 16.20
C ILE A 183 -3.94 20.16 17.51
N HIS A 184 -3.23 20.27 18.62
CA HIS A 184 -3.88 20.27 19.92
C HIS A 184 -4.68 21.57 20.06
N ASP A 185 -5.97 21.46 20.37
CA ASP A 185 -6.79 22.62 20.76
C ASP A 185 -6.25 23.21 22.08
N ALA A 186 -6.73 24.39 22.46
CA ALA A 186 -6.38 25.05 23.73
C ALA A 186 -6.68 24.16 24.96
N ASP A 187 -7.62 23.22 24.83
CA ASP A 187 -7.99 22.23 25.85
C ASP A 187 -7.13 20.94 25.81
N GLY A 188 -6.19 20.83 24.87
CA GLY A 188 -5.27 19.69 24.72
C GLY A 188 -5.82 18.54 23.87
N ASP A 189 -7.06 18.64 23.39
CA ASP A 189 -7.67 17.64 22.53
C ASP A 189 -7.07 17.66 21.11
N LEU A 190 -6.84 16.48 20.54
CA LEU A 190 -6.35 16.32 19.18
C LEU A 190 -7.46 16.68 18.19
N VAL A 191 -7.37 17.87 17.59
CA VAL A 191 -8.27 18.31 16.53
C VAL A 191 -7.61 18.10 15.17
N ASP A 192 -8.33 17.44 14.28
CA ASP A 192 -7.89 17.19 12.91
C ASP A 192 -7.81 18.51 12.12
N VAL A 193 -6.62 18.84 11.61
CA VAL A 193 -6.37 20.06 10.82
C VAL A 193 -7.19 20.08 9.53
N ALA A 194 -7.53 18.92 8.98
CA ALA A 194 -8.38 18.84 7.80
C ALA A 194 -9.78 19.41 8.09
N ALA A 195 -10.32 19.25 9.32
CA ALA A 195 -11.62 19.81 9.70
C ALA A 195 -11.61 21.35 9.79
N SER A 196 -10.43 21.97 9.96
CA SER A 196 -10.25 23.42 10.09
C SER A 196 -10.03 24.11 8.74
N ALA A 197 -9.48 23.41 7.74
CA ALA A 197 -9.05 23.98 6.46
C ALA A 197 -10.00 23.70 5.26
N VAL A 198 -11.14 23.03 5.45
CA VAL A 198 -12.12 22.87 4.36
C VAL A 198 -12.74 24.23 4.04
N CYS A 199 -12.37 24.80 2.90
CA CYS A 199 -13.11 25.89 2.25
C CYS A 199 -14.62 25.57 2.27
N PRO A 200 -15.51 26.52 2.56
CA PRO A 200 -16.95 26.29 2.79
C PRO A 200 -17.75 25.96 1.51
N HIS A 201 -17.20 25.19 0.59
CA HIS A 201 -17.92 24.66 -0.57
C HIS A 201 -18.80 23.45 -0.22
N GLU A 202 -18.60 22.82 0.96
CA GLU A 202 -19.49 21.79 1.52
C GLU A 202 -20.86 22.31 1.99
N SER A 203 -21.04 23.63 2.08
CA SER A 203 -22.30 24.22 2.58
C SER A 203 -23.47 24.04 1.60
N THR A 204 -23.20 24.03 0.29
CA THR A 204 -24.25 23.87 -0.72
C THR A 204 -24.71 22.42 -0.85
N GLU A 205 -23.80 21.44 -0.88
CA GLU A 205 -24.17 20.02 -1.00
C GLU A 205 -24.85 19.48 0.26
N LYS A 206 -24.43 19.92 1.45
CA LYS A 206 -25.13 19.59 2.72
C LYS A 206 -26.51 20.24 2.76
N ALA A 207 -26.66 21.47 2.25
CA ALA A 207 -27.96 22.11 2.13
C ALA A 207 -28.88 21.39 1.13
N GLU A 208 -28.36 21.01 -0.03
CA GLU A 208 -29.12 20.28 -1.05
C GLU A 208 -29.55 18.88 -0.59
N THR A 209 -28.66 18.13 0.06
CA THR A 209 -29.00 16.80 0.62
C THR A 209 -29.99 16.91 1.77
N SER A 210 -29.88 17.93 2.63
CA SER A 210 -30.85 18.24 3.69
C SER A 210 -32.23 18.58 3.12
N LEU A 211 -32.29 19.42 2.07
CA LEU A 211 -33.53 19.78 1.38
C LEU A 211 -34.18 18.58 0.68
N LEU A 212 -33.38 17.69 0.07
CA LEU A 212 -33.88 16.46 -0.54
C LEU A 212 -34.45 15.50 0.51
N LEU A 213 -33.79 15.35 1.65
CA LEU A 213 -34.27 14.53 2.75
C LEU A 213 -35.59 15.06 3.31
N ASP A 214 -35.70 16.37 3.54
CA ASP A 214 -36.94 17.00 4.04
C ASP A 214 -38.12 16.84 3.07
N ARG A 215 -37.85 16.96 1.75
CA ARG A 215 -38.87 16.69 0.71
C ARG A 215 -39.32 15.23 0.70
N MET A 216 -38.40 14.29 0.85
CA MET A 216 -38.70 12.86 0.92
C MET A 216 -39.54 12.53 2.17
N ILE A 217 -39.17 13.08 3.33
CA ILE A 217 -39.90 12.92 4.58
C ILE A 217 -41.30 13.51 4.47
N SER A 218 -41.43 14.72 3.92
CA SER A 218 -42.73 15.36 3.68
C SER A 218 -43.64 14.52 2.76
N TYR A 219 -43.07 13.87 1.74
CA TYR A 219 -43.80 12.95 0.87
C TYR A 219 -44.25 11.69 1.61
N ALA A 220 -43.38 11.10 2.44
CA ALA A 220 -43.72 9.94 3.27
C ALA A 220 -44.88 10.25 4.24
N VAL A 221 -44.82 11.42 4.90
CA VAL A 221 -45.86 11.89 5.82
C VAL A 221 -47.22 12.03 5.11
N ARG A 222 -47.26 12.65 3.94
CA ARG A 222 -48.49 12.78 3.14
C ARG A 222 -49.09 11.42 2.79
N ASN A 223 -48.27 10.44 2.41
CA ASN A 223 -48.73 9.09 2.10
C ASN A 223 -49.29 8.33 3.31
N THR A 224 -48.90 8.74 4.53
CA THR A 224 -49.42 8.16 5.78
C THR A 224 -50.69 8.81 6.31
N GLN A 225 -51.10 9.99 5.81
CA GLN A 225 -52.30 10.69 6.31
C GLN A 225 -53.58 9.86 6.14
N HIS A 226 -53.71 9.11 5.05
CA HIS A 226 -54.85 8.21 4.83
C HIS A 226 -54.85 6.96 5.72
N LYS A 227 -53.75 6.71 6.41
CA LYS A 227 -53.43 5.44 7.08
C LYS A 227 -53.44 5.53 8.61
N GLN A 228 -53.84 6.69 9.17
CA GLN A 228 -53.88 6.96 10.62
C GLN A 228 -52.53 6.82 11.34
N THR A 229 -51.40 6.87 10.62
CA THR A 229 -50.08 6.86 11.24
C THR A 229 -49.73 8.28 11.73
N PRO A 230 -49.30 8.47 12.99
CA PRO A 230 -48.90 9.78 13.48
C PRO A 230 -47.74 10.37 12.66
N GLU A 231 -47.86 11.63 12.26
CA GLU A 231 -46.83 12.28 11.43
C GLU A 231 -45.46 12.33 12.13
N ALA A 232 -45.46 12.55 13.46
CA ALA A 232 -44.25 12.57 14.27
C ALA A 232 -43.48 11.23 14.20
N LEU A 233 -44.19 10.10 14.24
CA LEU A 233 -43.59 8.77 14.17
C LEU A 233 -42.92 8.54 12.81
N THR A 234 -43.57 8.94 11.71
CA THR A 234 -43.01 8.79 10.36
C THR A 234 -41.73 9.60 10.18
N ARG A 235 -41.66 10.83 10.72
CA ARG A 235 -40.44 11.65 10.68
C ARG A 235 -39.30 11.03 11.47
N GLU A 236 -39.57 10.62 12.71
CA GLU A 236 -38.55 10.03 13.59
C GLU A 236 -37.98 8.74 13.00
N ILE A 237 -38.83 7.88 12.44
CA ILE A 237 -38.41 6.67 11.72
C ILE A 237 -37.55 7.00 10.50
N ALA A 238 -37.91 8.03 9.72
CA ALA A 238 -37.14 8.43 8.56
C ALA A 238 -35.73 8.91 8.94
N GLU A 239 -35.61 9.69 10.03
CA GLU A 239 -34.32 10.10 10.58
C GLU A 239 -33.47 8.91 11.03
N LYS A 240 -34.06 7.95 11.76
CA LYS A 240 -33.34 6.73 12.16
C LYS A 240 -32.92 5.89 10.95
N MET A 241 -33.76 5.79 9.92
CA MET A 241 -33.36 5.11 8.68
C MET A 241 -32.22 5.83 7.96
N ALA A 242 -32.21 7.17 7.94
CA ALA A 242 -31.11 7.96 7.38
C ALA A 242 -29.80 7.78 8.16
N MET A 243 -29.88 7.55 9.48
CA MET A 243 -28.74 7.18 10.33
C MET A 243 -28.28 5.71 10.16
N GLY A 244 -28.96 4.91 9.34
CA GLY A 244 -28.57 3.53 9.03
C GLY A 244 -29.12 2.45 9.96
N TYR A 245 -30.08 2.77 10.83
CA TYR A 245 -30.71 1.77 11.69
C TYR A 245 -31.51 0.74 10.88
N ARG A 246 -31.45 -0.54 11.28
CA ARG A 246 -32.20 -1.62 10.61
C ARG A 246 -33.65 -1.65 11.09
N LYS A 247 -34.54 -2.27 10.29
CA LYS A 247 -35.97 -2.45 10.63
C LYS A 247 -36.15 -3.05 12.03
N SER A 248 -35.38 -4.09 12.37
CA SER A 248 -35.43 -4.75 13.69
C SER A 248 -35.09 -3.81 14.85
N ASP A 249 -34.14 -2.90 14.64
CA ASP A 249 -33.66 -1.98 15.67
C ASP A 249 -34.72 -0.90 15.91
N ILE A 250 -35.30 -0.36 14.82
CA ILE A 250 -36.41 0.59 14.85
C ILE A 250 -37.63 -0.01 15.56
N GLU A 251 -38.00 -1.24 15.24
CA GLU A 251 -39.09 -1.95 15.92
C GLU A 251 -38.82 -2.18 17.40
N ALA A 252 -37.55 -2.39 17.79
CA ALA A 252 -37.16 -2.51 19.18
C ALA A 252 -37.29 -1.18 19.94
N PHE A 253 -36.90 -0.06 19.32
CA PHE A 253 -37.02 1.27 19.95
C PHE A 253 -38.45 1.66 20.29
N TYR A 254 -39.41 1.34 19.42
CA TYR A 254 -40.82 1.72 19.61
C TYR A 254 -41.67 0.63 20.26
N ARG A 255 -41.06 -0.46 20.73
CA ARG A 255 -41.77 -1.55 21.40
C ARG A 255 -42.41 -1.03 22.68
N GLY A 256 -43.75 -1.04 22.72
CA GLY A 256 -44.53 -0.59 23.88
C GLY A 256 -45.02 0.86 23.80
N THR A 257 -44.38 1.70 22.98
CA THR A 257 -44.83 3.08 22.73
C THR A 257 -45.88 3.13 21.62
N TYR A 258 -45.64 2.39 20.52
CA TYR A 258 -46.53 2.35 19.38
C TYR A 258 -46.93 0.91 19.05
N ARG A 259 -48.08 0.75 18.38
CA ARG A 259 -48.52 -0.56 17.89
C ARG A 259 -47.58 -1.01 16.75
N PRO A 260 -47.15 -2.29 16.70
CA PRO A 260 -46.21 -2.78 15.69
C PRO A 260 -46.62 -2.46 14.24
N PHE A 261 -47.92 -2.59 13.94
CA PHE A 261 -48.46 -2.26 12.62
C PHE A 261 -48.24 -0.80 12.21
N MET A 262 -48.30 0.16 13.15
CA MET A 262 -48.08 1.58 12.83
C MET A 262 -46.61 1.86 12.49
N VAL A 263 -45.70 1.21 13.21
CA VAL A 263 -44.25 1.30 12.94
C VAL A 263 -43.94 0.70 11.58
N GLU A 264 -44.50 -0.47 11.26
CA GLU A 264 -44.32 -1.12 9.96
C GLU A 264 -44.87 -0.26 8.81
N GLN A 265 -46.03 0.36 9.00
CA GLN A 265 -46.66 1.22 8.02
C GLN A 265 -45.85 2.50 7.76
N ALA A 266 -45.31 3.12 8.82
CA ALA A 266 -44.39 4.25 8.70
C ALA A 266 -43.11 3.86 7.94
N ILE A 267 -42.49 2.73 8.30
CA ILE A 267 -41.30 2.21 7.58
C ILE A 267 -41.61 1.98 6.11
N SER A 268 -42.77 1.41 5.79
CA SER A 268 -43.19 1.21 4.39
C SER A 268 -43.31 2.53 3.65
N ALA A 269 -43.97 3.53 4.25
CA ALA A 269 -44.15 4.84 3.62
C ALA A 269 -42.82 5.56 3.35
N VAL A 270 -41.85 5.46 4.27
CA VAL A 270 -40.49 6.02 4.08
C VAL A 270 -39.77 5.31 2.95
N LYS A 271 -39.88 3.98 2.86
CA LYS A 271 -39.27 3.20 1.76
C LYS A 271 -39.90 3.54 0.40
N ASP A 272 -41.22 3.65 0.34
CA ASP A 272 -41.94 4.02 -0.88
C ASP A 272 -41.55 5.44 -1.34
N ALA A 273 -41.40 6.37 -0.39
CA ALA A 273 -40.88 7.72 -0.67
C ALA A 273 -39.45 7.68 -1.23
N ALA A 274 -38.54 6.92 -0.61
CA ALA A 274 -37.17 6.80 -1.08
C ALA A 274 -37.09 6.19 -2.49
N GLN A 275 -37.92 5.19 -2.80
CA GLN A 275 -38.01 4.62 -4.15
C GLN A 275 -38.52 5.63 -5.18
N HIS A 276 -39.54 6.42 -4.83
CA HIS A 276 -40.08 7.46 -5.71
C HIS A 276 -39.00 8.48 -6.10
N PHE A 277 -38.24 8.98 -5.13
CA PHE A 277 -37.17 9.95 -5.37
C PHE A 277 -35.98 9.34 -6.14
N ARG A 278 -35.67 8.06 -5.90
CA ARG A 278 -34.65 7.35 -6.68
C ARG A 278 -35.01 7.30 -8.18
N GLY A 279 -36.29 7.10 -8.51
CA GLY A 279 -36.77 7.12 -9.89
C GLY A 279 -36.68 8.50 -10.56
N GLN A 280 -36.87 9.59 -9.80
CA GLN A 280 -36.74 10.95 -10.34
C GLN A 280 -35.29 11.30 -10.69
N LEU A 281 -34.34 10.88 -9.86
CA LEU A 281 -32.90 11.13 -10.08
C LEU A 281 -32.39 10.40 -11.34
N THR A 282 -32.90 9.21 -11.64
CA THR A 282 -32.49 8.44 -12.83
C THR A 282 -32.97 9.03 -14.16
N HIS A 283 -33.97 9.92 -14.16
CA HIS A 283 -34.48 10.56 -15.38
C HIS A 283 -33.87 11.94 -15.67
N SER A 284 -33.03 12.46 -14.78
CA SER A 284 -32.42 13.79 -14.91
C SER A 284 -30.99 13.76 -15.48
N TYR A 285 -30.49 12.58 -15.85
CA TYR A 285 -29.20 12.34 -16.52
C TYR A 285 -29.43 11.64 -17.86
#